data_AF-A0A9E1GL36-F1
#
_entry.id   AF-A0A9E1GL36-F1
#
_cell.length_a   1.000
_cell.length_b   1.000
_cell.length_c   1.000
_cell.angle_alpha   90.00
_cell.angle_beta   90.00
_cell.angle_gamma   90.00
#
_symmetry.space_group_name_H-M   'P 1'
#
loop_
_entity.id
_entity.type
_entity.pdbx_description
1 polymer ?
#
loop_
_entity_poly.entity_id
_entity_poly.type
_entity_poly.pdbx_seq_one_letter_code
_entity_poly.pdbx_strand_id
1 'polypeptide(L)'
;MITMENTRELIDFEYYGKSYRMAPEEIEAAYRYQEMQYRKADALRMLTSYAFGIEDLDAVSDEDRAEYEKEFETSYGITFEEAKESIPEIVSYFFQKSDCNVGENTTWYEAIEAVFGGNRDGD
;
A
#
# COMPACT_ATOMS: atom_id res chain seq x y z
N MET A 1 39.48 28.53 11.63
CA MET A 1 38.50 27.48 11.28
C MET A 1 37.26 27.80 12.08
N ILE A 2 36.22 28.38 11.45
CA ILE A 2 34.96 28.70 12.13
C ILE A 2 34.11 27.45 12.03
N THR A 3 33.85 26.79 13.16
CA THR A 3 32.82 25.77 13.27
C THR A 3 31.47 26.47 13.12
N MET A 4 30.83 26.33 11.96
CA MET A 4 29.41 26.63 11.83
C MET A 4 28.67 25.62 12.69
N GLU A 5 28.07 26.09 13.79
CA GLU A 5 27.05 25.34 14.50
C GLU A 5 25.93 25.06 13.49
N ASN A 6 25.73 23.79 13.16
CA ASN A 6 24.64 23.37 12.30
C ASN A 6 23.36 23.43 13.14
N THR A 7 22.82 24.63 13.32
CA THR A 7 21.56 24.85 14.00
C THR A 7 20.47 24.26 13.13
N ARG A 8 20.08 23.02 13.44
CA ARG A 8 18.94 22.33 12.82
C ARG A 8 17.74 23.28 12.81
N GLU A 9 17.23 23.61 11.63
CA GLU A 9 16.05 24.44 11.48
C GLU A 9 14.85 23.71 12.10
N LEU A 10 14.10 24.42 12.95
CA LEU A 10 12.93 23.87 13.64
C LEU A 10 11.72 24.74 13.34
N ILE A 11 10.62 24.09 13.00
CA ILE A 11 9.33 24.72 12.77
C ILE A 11 8.46 24.48 14.01
N ASP A 12 7.95 25.57 14.57
CA ASP A 12 6.91 25.55 15.60
C ASP A 12 5.53 25.63 14.94
N PHE A 13 4.63 24.70 15.24
CA PHE A 13 3.27 24.67 14.70
C PHE A 13 2.25 24.09 15.69
N GLU A 14 0.97 24.38 15.50
CA GLU A 14 -0.13 23.80 16.28
C GLU A 14 -0.94 22.83 15.43
N TYR A 15 -1.26 21.66 15.99
CA TYR A 15 -2.14 20.67 15.35
C TYR A 15 -3.04 20.00 16.39
N TYR A 16 -4.36 20.03 16.15
CA TYR A 16 -5.40 19.59 17.10
C TYR A 16 -5.21 20.11 18.53
N GLY A 17 -4.91 21.41 18.67
CA GLY A 17 -4.75 22.06 19.98
C GLY A 17 -3.48 21.68 20.74
N LYS A 18 -2.51 21.03 20.08
CA LYS A 18 -1.19 20.72 20.63
C LYS A 18 -0.11 21.43 19.84
N SER A 19 0.86 22.02 20.55
CA SER A 19 2.05 22.63 19.95
C SER A 19 3.13 21.59 19.70
N TYR A 20 3.75 21.65 18.54
CA TYR A 20 4.83 20.79 18.09
C TYR A 20 6.01 21.65 17.65
N ARG A 21 7.21 21.08 17.78
CA ARG A 21 8.45 21.67 17.29
C ARG A 21 9.27 20.58 16.62
N MET A 22 9.41 20.63 15.30
CA MET A 22 10.04 19.57 14.50
C MET A 22 10.86 20.17 13.37
N ALA A 23 11.88 19.44 12.93
CA ALA A 23 12.62 19.80 11.72
C ALA A 23 11.80 19.47 10.46
N PRO A 24 11.98 20.20 9.34
CA PRO A 24 11.29 19.91 8.08
C PRO A 24 11.38 18.44 7.65
N GLU A 25 12.53 17.79 7.84
CA GLU A 25 12.73 16.39 7.46
C GLU A 25 11.94 15.42 8.34
N GLU A 26 11.69 15.78 9.61
CA GLU A 26 10.86 14.97 10.51
C GLU A 26 9.39 15.06 10.14
N ILE A 27 8.95 16.25 9.70
CA ILE A 27 7.58 16.47 9.21
C ILE A 27 7.36 15.67 7.93
N GLU A 28 8.27 15.78 6.96
CA GLU A 28 8.19 15.03 5.70
C GLU A 28 8.25 13.51 5.96
N ALA A 29 9.15 13.04 6.82
CA ALA A 29 9.23 11.62 7.17
C ALA A 29 7.94 11.10 7.82
N ALA A 30 7.35 11.86 8.74
CA ALA A 30 6.08 11.50 9.38
C ALA A 30 4.94 11.47 8.35
N TYR A 31 4.87 12.45 7.46
CA TYR A 31 3.89 12.50 6.38
C TYR A 31 4.01 11.29 5.44
N ARG A 32 5.22 11.01 4.92
CA ARG A 32 5.47 9.87 4.03
C ARG A 32 5.23 8.53 4.70
N TYR A 33 5.57 8.40 5.98
CA TYR A 33 5.26 7.20 6.74
C TYR A 33 3.75 6.98 6.80
N GLN A 34 2.97 8.00 7.13
CA GLN A 34 1.52 7.91 7.21
C GLN A 34 0.86 7.66 5.84
N GLU A 35 1.31 8.37 4.79
CA GLU A 35 0.90 8.15 3.41
C GLU A 35 1.10 6.68 3.00
N MET A 36 2.28 6.12 3.28
CA MET A 36 2.59 4.72 2.99
C MET A 36 1.64 3.75 3.73
N GLN A 37 1.25 4.02 4.98
CA GLN A 37 0.29 3.16 5.69
C GLN A 37 -1.08 3.17 5.01
N TYR A 38 -1.57 4.34 4.60
CA TYR A 38 -2.84 4.43 3.87
C TYR A 38 -2.78 3.71 2.54
N ARG A 39 -1.69 3.87 1.79
CA ARG A 39 -1.52 3.17 0.50
C ARG A 39 -1.42 1.66 0.64
N LYS A 40 -0.85 1.15 1.74
CA LYS A 40 -0.86 -0.29 2.03
C LYS A 40 -2.27 -0.81 2.33
N ALA A 41 -3.09 -0.04 3.06
CA ALA A 41 -4.49 -0.38 3.29
C ALA A 41 -5.30 -0.36 1.98
N ASP A 42 -5.09 0.63 1.13
CA ASP A 42 -5.70 0.70 -0.21
C ASP A 42 -5.30 -0.51 -1.06
N ALA A 43 -4.01 -0.84 -1.10
CA ALA A 43 -3.50 -1.97 -1.85
C ALA A 43 -4.09 -3.31 -1.37
N LEU A 44 -4.26 -3.50 -0.05
CA LEU A 44 -4.95 -4.67 0.48
C LEU A 44 -6.40 -4.74 -0.02
N ARG A 45 -7.16 -3.64 0.08
CA ARG A 45 -8.55 -3.59 -0.38
C ARG A 45 -8.66 -3.88 -1.88
N MET A 46 -7.74 -3.34 -2.68
CA MET A 46 -7.70 -3.57 -4.12
C MET A 46 -7.29 -5.01 -4.47
N LEU A 47 -6.35 -5.59 -3.72
CA LEU A 47 -5.97 -6.99 -3.88
C LEU A 47 -7.14 -7.92 -3.53
N THR A 48 -7.87 -7.66 -2.45
CA THR A 48 -9.09 -8.39 -2.08
C THR A 48 -10.15 -8.29 -3.18
N SER A 49 -10.38 -7.09 -3.71
CA SER A 49 -11.33 -6.86 -4.81
C SER A 49 -10.92 -7.57 -6.09
N TYR A 50 -9.63 -7.55 -6.43
CA TYR A 50 -9.08 -8.25 -7.58
C TYR A 50 -9.19 -9.77 -7.44
N ALA A 51 -8.86 -10.30 -6.26
CA ALA A 51 -8.84 -11.75 -6.00
C ALA A 51 -10.24 -12.36 -5.92
N PHE A 52 -11.19 -11.65 -5.29
CA PHE A 52 -12.46 -12.24 -4.85
C PHE A 52 -13.69 -11.48 -5.32
N GLY A 53 -13.53 -10.31 -5.95
CA GLY A 53 -14.66 -9.47 -6.37
C GLY A 53 -15.40 -8.80 -5.22
N ILE A 54 -14.84 -8.79 -4.01
CA ILE A 54 -15.41 -8.17 -2.80
C ILE A 54 -14.45 -7.13 -2.22
N GLU A 55 -14.97 -6.15 -1.48
CA GLU A 55 -14.14 -5.08 -0.92
C GLU A 55 -13.50 -5.45 0.43
N ASP A 56 -14.12 -6.35 1.18
CA ASP A 56 -13.70 -6.70 2.54
C ASP A 56 -14.00 -8.18 2.85
N LEU A 57 -12.97 -8.93 3.25
CA LEU A 57 -13.10 -10.34 3.66
C LEU A 57 -13.77 -10.50 5.02
N ASP A 58 -13.71 -9.48 5.88
CA ASP A 58 -14.36 -9.55 7.20
C ASP A 58 -15.89 -9.36 7.08
N ALA A 59 -16.39 -9.02 5.89
CA ALA A 59 -17.81 -8.90 5.59
C ALA A 59 -18.47 -10.22 5.15
N VAL A 60 -17.69 -11.29 4.93
CA VAL A 60 -18.20 -12.61 4.51
C VAL A 60 -18.10 -13.63 5.64
N SER A 61 -18.77 -14.78 5.49
CA SER A 61 -18.66 -15.86 6.48
C SER A 61 -17.28 -16.51 6.44
N ASP A 62 -16.88 -17.18 7.54
CA ASP A 62 -15.63 -17.96 7.58
C ASP A 62 -15.63 -19.07 6.52
N GLU A 63 -16.79 -19.68 6.24
CA GLU A 63 -16.93 -20.68 5.18
C GLU A 63 -16.68 -20.11 3.78
N ASP A 64 -17.32 -18.97 3.45
CA ASP A 64 -17.14 -18.31 2.14
C ASP A 64 -15.69 -17.84 1.96
N ARG A 65 -15.09 -17.29 3.03
CA ARG A 65 -13.69 -16.89 3.03
C ARG A 65 -12.75 -18.06 2.73
N ALA A 66 -12.96 -19.20 3.37
CA ALA A 66 -12.13 -20.39 3.13
C ALA A 66 -12.28 -20.92 1.70
N GLU A 67 -13.47 -20.82 1.11
CA GLU A 67 -13.71 -21.17 -0.29
C GLU A 67 -12.95 -20.22 -1.23
N TYR A 68 -13.08 -18.91 -1.04
CA TYR A 68 -12.37 -17.90 -1.82
C TYR A 68 -10.85 -18.06 -1.77
N GLU A 69 -10.28 -18.18 -0.56
CA GLU A 69 -8.82 -18.33 -0.38
C GLU A 69 -8.30 -19.60 -1.07
N LYS A 70 -9.08 -20.69 -1.05
CA LYS A 70 -8.74 -21.94 -1.73
C LYS A 70 -8.81 -21.81 -3.26
N GLU A 71 -9.82 -21.13 -3.79
CA GLU A 71 -9.92 -20.84 -5.24
C GLU A 71 -8.77 -19.97 -5.72
N PHE A 72 -8.37 -18.98 -4.93
CA PHE A 72 -7.22 -18.13 -5.20
C PHE A 72 -5.92 -18.95 -5.20
N GLU A 73 -5.68 -19.78 -4.17
CA GLU A 73 -4.49 -20.64 -4.12
C GLU A 73 -4.43 -21.58 -5.32
N THR A 74 -5.57 -22.15 -5.72
CA THR A 74 -5.66 -23.01 -6.91
C THR A 74 -5.31 -22.25 -8.20
N SER A 75 -5.68 -20.97 -8.29
CA SER A 75 -5.52 -20.15 -9.50
C SER A 75 -4.12 -19.53 -9.63
N TYR A 76 -3.49 -19.19 -8.50
CA TYR A 76 -2.23 -18.42 -8.46
C TYR A 76 -1.04 -19.22 -7.91
N GLY A 77 -1.28 -20.40 -7.34
CA GLY A 77 -0.23 -21.26 -6.77
C GLY A 77 0.40 -20.74 -5.47
N ILE A 78 -0.18 -19.70 -4.87
CA ILE A 78 0.23 -19.09 -3.60
C ILE A 78 -1.02 -18.81 -2.76
N THR A 79 -0.88 -18.84 -1.44
CA THR A 79 -1.97 -18.48 -0.53
C THR A 79 -2.25 -16.98 -0.57
N PHE A 80 -3.46 -16.58 -0.16
CA PHE A 80 -3.79 -15.16 -0.07
C PHE A 80 -2.95 -14.43 0.99
N GLU A 81 -2.56 -15.10 2.08
CA GLU A 81 -1.65 -14.53 3.08
C GLU A 81 -0.25 -14.27 2.51
N GLU A 82 0.29 -15.18 1.69
CA GLU A 82 1.55 -14.94 0.97
C GLU A 82 1.43 -13.78 -0.03
N ALA A 83 0.29 -13.65 -0.72
CA ALA A 83 0.03 -12.53 -1.61
C ALA A 83 0.03 -11.18 -0.85
N LYS A 84 -0.49 -11.14 0.38
CA LYS A 84 -0.48 -9.94 1.24
C LYS A 84 0.93 -9.49 1.62
N GLU A 85 1.91 -10.39 1.68
CA GLU A 85 3.31 -10.02 1.92
C GLU A 85 3.87 -9.13 0.79
N SER A 86 3.28 -9.20 -0.41
CA SER A 86 3.67 -8.40 -1.59
C SER A 86 3.05 -6.99 -1.62
N ILE A 87 2.19 -6.63 -0.66
CA ILE A 87 1.56 -5.30 -0.57
C ILE A 87 2.56 -4.13 -0.72
N PRO A 88 3.73 -4.12 -0.04
CA PRO A 88 4.69 -3.04 -0.22
C PRO A 88 5.19 -2.89 -1.66
N GLU A 89 5.33 -4.00 -2.39
CA GLU A 89 5.75 -3.99 -3.78
C GLU A 89 4.63 -3.48 -4.70
N ILE A 90 3.38 -3.91 -4.48
CA ILE A 90 2.20 -3.39 -5.19
C ILE A 90 2.11 -1.87 -5.03
N VAL A 91 2.29 -1.35 -3.81
CA VAL A 91 2.30 0.10 -3.56
C VAL A 91 3.45 0.80 -4.31
N SER A 92 4.63 0.17 -4.38
CA SER A 92 5.75 0.71 -5.15
C SER A 92 5.40 0.84 -6.63
N TYR A 93 4.79 -0.20 -7.23
CA TYR A 93 4.34 -0.16 -8.61
C TYR A 93 3.26 0.89 -8.84
N PHE A 94 2.30 1.02 -7.92
CA PHE A 94 1.27 2.06 -8.00
C PHE A 94 1.88 3.46 -8.09
N PHE A 95 2.86 3.79 -7.23
CA PHE A 95 3.54 5.10 -7.28
C PHE A 95 4.36 5.30 -8.55
N GLN A 96 4.89 4.24 -9.16
CA GLN A 96 5.63 4.34 -10.43
C GLN A 96 4.68 4.55 -11.63
N LYS A 97 3.46 4.02 -11.54
CA LYS A 97 2.46 4.01 -12.63
C LYS A 97 1.38 5.07 -12.50
N SER A 98 1.31 5.76 -11.36
CA SER A 98 0.31 6.78 -11.11
C SER A 98 0.42 7.90 -12.14
N ASP A 99 -0.54 7.94 -13.07
CA ASP A 99 -0.73 8.96 -14.09
C ASP A 99 -2.09 9.61 -13.87
N CYS A 100 -2.15 10.94 -13.85
CA CYS A 100 -3.39 11.70 -13.68
C CYS A 100 -4.44 11.44 -14.80
N ASN A 101 -4.05 10.82 -15.90
CA ASN A 101 -4.94 10.47 -17.02
C ASN A 101 -5.51 9.05 -16.92
N VAL A 102 -5.02 8.24 -15.97
CA VAL A 102 -5.49 6.87 -15.73
C VAL A 102 -6.32 6.84 -14.45
N GLY A 103 -7.45 6.14 -14.48
CA GLY A 103 -8.28 5.98 -13.28
C GLY A 103 -7.52 5.21 -12.20
N GLU A 104 -7.62 5.66 -10.95
CA GLU A 104 -6.85 5.09 -9.83
C GLU A 104 -7.05 3.56 -9.69
N ASN A 105 -8.28 3.06 -9.85
CA ASN A 105 -8.57 1.62 -9.82
C ASN A 105 -7.84 0.86 -10.95
N THR A 106 -7.71 1.45 -12.13
CA THR A 106 -6.96 0.86 -13.25
C THR A 106 -5.48 0.76 -12.89
N THR A 107 -4.90 1.82 -12.33
CA THR A 107 -3.50 1.82 -11.87
C THR A 107 -3.24 0.76 -10.79
N TRP A 108 -4.19 0.55 -9.87
CA TRP A 108 -4.07 -0.51 -8.86
C TRP A 108 -4.10 -1.91 -9.46
N TYR A 109 -4.99 -2.18 -10.41
CA TYR A 109 -5.02 -3.49 -11.08
C TYR A 109 -3.75 -3.73 -11.89
N GLU A 110 -3.24 -2.74 -12.62
CA GLU A 110 -1.97 -2.84 -13.32
C GLU A 110 -0.80 -3.12 -12.36
N ALA A 111 -0.80 -2.51 -11.17
CA ALA A 111 0.21 -2.77 -10.14
C ALA A 111 0.13 -4.20 -9.58
N ILE A 112 -1.08 -4.73 -9.35
CA ILE A 112 -1.30 -6.11 -8.92
C ILE A 112 -0.88 -7.09 -10.03
N GLU A 113 -1.23 -6.82 -11.29
CA GLU A 113 -0.82 -7.64 -12.43
C GLU A 113 0.70 -7.59 -12.68
N ALA A 114 1.37 -6.48 -12.39
CA ALA A 114 2.84 -6.43 -12.47
C ALA A 114 3.52 -7.37 -11.47
N VAL A 115 2.92 -7.57 -10.29
CA VAL A 115 3.44 -8.45 -9.23
C VAL A 115 3.06 -9.91 -9.48
N PHE A 116 1.81 -10.21 -9.88
CA PHE A 116 1.30 -11.57 -9.98
C PHE A 116 1.08 -12.08 -11.42
N GLY A 117 0.98 -11.20 -12.41
CA GLY A 117 0.62 -11.53 -13.79
C GLY A 117 1.68 -12.39 -14.51
N GLY A 118 2.94 -12.32 -14.07
CA GLY A 118 4.01 -13.20 -14.55
C GLY A 118 3.86 -14.68 -14.17
N ASN A 119 3.02 -15.01 -13.17
CA ASN A 119 2.76 -16.39 -12.75
C ASN A 119 1.60 -17.07 -13.50
N ARG A 120 0.96 -16.39 -14.48
CA ARG A 120 -0.12 -16.99 -15.29
C ARG A 120 0.39 -17.91 -16.40
N ASP A 121 1.66 -17.81 -16.77
CA ASP A 121 2.30 -18.68 -17.75
C ASP A 121 3.04 -19.79 -17.00
N GLY A 122 2.29 -20.81 -16.59
CA GLY A 122 2.87 -22.10 -16.19
C GLY A 122 3.56 -22.74 -17.40
N ASP A 123 4.88 -22.93 -17.28
CA ASP A 123 5.66 -23.86 -18.10
C ASP A 123 5.62 -25.26 -17.47
#